data_AF-A0A2J6TPL8-F1
#
_entry.id   AF-A0A2J6TPL8-F1
#
_cell.length_a   1.000
_cell.length_b   1.000
_cell.length_c   1.000
_cell.angle_alpha   90.00
_cell.angle_beta   90.00
_cell.angle_gamma   90.00
#
_symmetry.space_group_name_H-M   'P 1'
#
loop_
_entity.id
_entity.type
_entity.pdbx_description
1 polymer ?
#
loop_
_entity_poly.entity_id
_entity_poly.type
_entity_poly.pdbx_seq_one_letter_code
_entity_poly.pdbx_strand_id
1 'polypeptide(L)'
;MHAFPESIAMSMFLEFSSLAINIRQRLNEIRAVQRQLDAKDVSHDKESIFHSLLQSDQPEIEKTPERLAQESVPLAGAGTYTAAWAMTLEVALPNPLAHVALGALEQLPYLTAVIKEGLRLSLGLSSRLPRIMVDKIIKFQSWEIPTGVPVSMTIPLVHLNEKTFLTPAPSILNGSRNCLGINLAWAELYIGIGTLLRRLGKLEVRGSSDLGRMELFETNVGDVEVADGLFPLVKAGSKGVRVKLFK
;
A
#
# COMPACT_ATOMS: atom_id res chain seq x y z
N MET A 1 25.27 -7.39 7.99
CA MET A 1 25.05 -7.98 6.65
C MET A 1 26.06 -7.32 5.71
N HIS A 2 26.98 -8.09 5.16
CA HIS A 2 28.07 -7.57 4.32
C HIS A 2 27.49 -7.03 3.01
N ALA A 3 27.29 -5.72 2.92
CA ALA A 3 26.95 -5.06 1.67
C ALA A 3 28.24 -4.73 0.91
N PHE A 4 28.24 -4.91 -0.41
CA PHE A 4 29.30 -4.40 -1.27
C PHE A 4 29.47 -2.88 -1.06
N PRO A 5 30.68 -2.33 -1.27
CA PRO A 5 30.88 -0.89 -1.36
C PRO A 5 29.83 -0.25 -2.27
N GLU A 6 29.29 0.91 -1.86
CA GLU A 6 28.18 1.56 -2.57
C GLU A 6 28.48 1.75 -4.06
N SER A 7 29.71 2.13 -4.41
CA SER A 7 30.18 2.26 -5.80
C SER A 7 30.02 0.98 -6.64
N ILE A 8 30.19 -0.18 -6.02
CA ILE A 8 30.02 -1.49 -6.66
C ILE A 8 28.53 -1.86 -6.74
N ALA A 9 27.77 -1.58 -5.67
CA ALA A 9 26.31 -1.80 -5.70
C ALA A 9 25.61 -0.93 -6.77
N MET A 10 26.05 0.33 -6.94
CA MET A 10 25.55 1.27 -7.94
C MET A 10 25.85 0.81 -9.38
N SER A 11 26.99 0.17 -9.61
CA SER A 11 27.40 -0.27 -10.96
C SER A 11 26.73 -1.58 -11.39
N MET A 12 26.31 -2.40 -10.43
CA MET A 12 25.70 -3.71 -10.71
C MET A 12 24.22 -3.62 -11.15
N PHE A 13 23.46 -2.64 -10.65
CA PHE A 13 22.08 -2.42 -11.11
C PHE A 13 21.70 -0.93 -11.09
N LEU A 14 21.18 -0.43 -12.22
CA LEU A 14 20.65 0.94 -12.35
C LEU A 14 19.55 1.24 -11.31
N GLU A 15 18.75 0.25 -10.93
CA GLU A 15 17.69 0.42 -9.92
C GLU A 15 18.26 0.67 -8.50
N PHE A 16 19.45 0.13 -8.17
CA PHE A 16 20.11 0.42 -6.89
C PHE A 16 20.51 1.90 -6.78
N SER A 17 20.83 2.56 -7.89
CA SER A 17 21.12 3.99 -7.89
C SER A 17 19.95 4.84 -7.41
N SER A 18 18.74 4.50 -7.83
CA SER A 18 17.53 5.15 -7.34
C SER A 18 17.32 4.90 -5.84
N LEU A 19 17.59 3.68 -5.35
CA LEU A 19 17.46 3.34 -3.94
C LEU A 19 18.45 4.13 -3.06
N ALA A 20 19.72 4.20 -3.45
CA ALA A 20 20.70 4.96 -2.69
C ALA A 20 20.42 6.47 -2.69
N ILE A 21 19.96 7.02 -3.83
CA ILE A 21 19.52 8.42 -3.90
C ILE A 21 18.34 8.65 -2.94
N ASN A 22 17.35 7.75 -2.93
CA ASN A 22 16.20 7.84 -2.02
C ASN A 22 16.63 7.79 -0.55
N ILE A 23 17.51 6.87 -0.16
CA ILE A 23 17.99 6.77 1.23
C ILE A 23 18.73 8.05 1.63
N ARG A 24 19.60 8.58 0.77
CA ARG A 24 20.34 9.84 1.04
C ARG A 24 19.39 11.02 1.17
N GLN A 25 18.36 11.11 0.32
CA GLN A 25 17.35 12.14 0.41
C GLN A 25 16.58 12.05 1.73
N ARG A 26 16.11 10.85 2.10
CA ARG A 26 15.40 10.60 3.37
C ARG A 26 16.26 10.93 4.58
N LEU A 27 17.54 10.60 4.54
CA LEU A 27 18.49 10.96 5.59
C LEU A 27 18.58 12.47 5.80
N ASN A 28 18.64 13.25 4.71
CA ASN A 28 18.68 14.70 4.78
C ASN A 28 17.37 15.28 5.33
N GLU A 29 16.23 14.72 4.93
CA GLU A 29 14.90 15.10 5.44
C GLU A 29 14.78 14.82 6.95
N ILE A 30 15.17 13.63 7.41
CA ILE A 30 15.11 13.27 8.83
C ILE A 30 16.04 14.15 9.67
N ARG A 31 17.24 14.48 9.16
CA ARG A 31 18.14 15.45 9.82
C ARG A 31 17.57 16.87 9.83
N ALA A 32 16.73 17.23 8.85
CA ALA A 32 16.01 18.51 8.89
C ALA A 32 14.94 18.49 9.98
N VAL A 33 14.19 17.39 10.11
CA VAL A 33 13.20 17.19 11.19
C VAL A 33 13.88 17.25 12.57
N GLN A 34 15.02 16.60 12.75
CA GLN A 34 15.77 16.67 14.00
C GLN A 34 16.14 18.13 14.36
N ARG A 35 16.64 18.90 13.38
CA ARG A 35 16.94 20.32 13.59
C ARG A 35 15.71 21.16 13.94
N GLN A 36 14.56 20.86 13.35
CA GLN A 36 13.28 21.53 13.67
C GLN A 36 12.86 21.23 15.12
N LEU A 37 12.98 19.97 15.55
CA LEU A 37 12.71 19.55 16.92
C LEU A 37 13.65 20.24 17.92
N ASP A 38 14.94 20.26 17.63
CA ASP A 38 15.96 20.90 18.49
C ASP A 38 15.71 22.42 18.61
N ALA A 39 15.30 23.06 17.51
CA ALA A 39 14.95 24.48 17.46
C ALA A 39 13.56 24.80 18.04
N LYS A 40 12.75 23.78 18.38
CA LYS A 40 11.33 23.91 18.75
C LYS A 40 10.48 24.64 17.69
N ASP A 41 10.89 24.53 16.42
CA ASP A 41 10.24 25.14 15.26
C ASP A 41 9.42 24.08 14.50
N VAL A 42 8.43 23.52 15.19
CA VAL A 42 7.52 22.51 14.62
C VAL A 42 6.12 23.10 14.51
N SER A 43 5.64 23.25 13.28
CA SER A 43 4.24 23.55 13.00
C SER A 43 3.46 22.26 12.85
N HIS A 44 2.27 22.19 13.47
CA HIS A 44 1.37 21.03 13.38
C HIS A 44 1.02 20.66 11.93
N ASP A 45 0.92 21.65 11.02
CA ASP A 45 0.63 21.42 9.60
C ASP A 45 1.80 20.83 8.81
N LYS A 46 3.01 20.81 9.40
CA LYS A 46 4.24 20.31 8.78
C LYS A 46 4.78 19.06 9.48
N GLU A 47 4.03 18.54 10.45
CA GLU A 47 4.44 17.38 11.20
C GLU A 47 4.37 16.12 10.32
N SER A 48 5.37 15.26 10.48
CA SER A 48 5.51 14.00 9.75
C SER A 48 5.72 12.87 10.75
N ILE A 49 5.57 11.62 10.30
CA ILE A 49 5.79 10.44 11.15
C ILE A 49 7.18 10.45 11.83
N PHE A 50 8.19 11.07 11.20
CA PHE A 50 9.53 11.18 11.77
C PHE A 50 9.58 12.08 13.01
N HIS A 51 8.71 13.08 13.13
CA HIS A 51 8.62 13.90 14.34
C HIS A 51 8.21 13.03 15.53
N SER A 52 7.13 12.28 15.36
CA SER A 52 6.62 11.37 16.40
C SER A 52 7.62 10.25 16.72
N LEU A 53 8.31 9.68 15.72
CA LEU A 53 9.31 8.64 15.94
C LEU A 53 10.52 9.15 16.73
N LEU A 54 11.05 10.33 16.40
CA LEU A 54 12.20 10.91 17.09
C LEU A 54 11.87 11.32 18.53
N GLN A 55 10.62 11.68 18.82
CA GLN A 55 10.13 12.01 20.16
C GLN A 55 9.62 10.81 20.97
N SER A 56 9.60 9.61 20.37
CA SER A 56 9.07 8.40 21.02
C SER A 56 9.98 7.87 22.14
N ASP A 57 9.43 6.94 22.91
CA ASP A 57 10.09 6.19 23.98
C ASP A 57 11.00 5.06 23.46
N GLN A 58 11.18 4.95 22.14
CA GLN A 58 12.07 3.94 21.56
C GLN A 58 13.54 4.20 21.92
N PRO A 59 14.38 3.15 21.98
CA PRO A 59 15.80 3.30 22.25
C PRO A 59 16.48 4.24 21.24
N GLU A 60 17.43 5.06 21.70
CA GLU A 60 18.13 6.04 20.84
C GLU A 60 18.78 5.42 19.60
N ILE A 61 19.24 4.18 19.70
CA ILE A 61 19.82 3.44 18.57
C ILE A 61 18.81 3.19 17.44
N GLU A 62 17.52 3.03 17.77
CA GLU A 62 16.43 2.82 16.82
C GLU A 62 15.98 4.14 16.17
N LYS A 63 16.25 5.27 16.82
CA LYS A 63 15.89 6.62 16.36
C LYS A 63 16.98 7.29 15.52
N THR A 64 18.10 6.60 15.27
CA THR A 64 19.19 7.16 14.46
C THR A 64 18.70 7.54 13.05
N PRO A 65 19.09 8.71 12.50
CA PRO A 65 18.65 9.14 11.18
C PRO A 65 18.95 8.12 10.08
N GLU A 66 20.07 7.43 10.16
CA GLU A 66 20.49 6.39 9.23
C GLU A 66 19.53 5.19 9.27
N ARG A 67 19.11 4.76 10.47
CA ARG A 67 18.15 3.67 10.63
C ARG A 67 16.77 4.06 10.14
N LEU A 68 16.28 5.23 10.55
CA LEU A 68 14.98 5.74 10.12
C LEU A 68 14.93 5.96 8.60
N ALA A 69 16.02 6.42 7.98
CA ALA A 69 16.11 6.55 6.52
C ALA A 69 15.99 5.19 5.82
N GLN A 70 16.64 4.15 6.36
CA GLN A 70 16.54 2.80 5.83
C GLN A 70 15.13 2.20 5.97
N GLU A 71 14.47 2.42 7.12
CA GLU A 71 13.11 1.93 7.36
C GLU A 71 12.03 2.72 6.62
N SER A 72 12.31 3.98 6.28
CA SER A 72 11.40 4.82 5.51
C SER A 72 11.13 4.28 4.10
N VAL A 73 12.13 3.62 3.49
CA VAL A 73 12.02 3.09 2.14
C VAL A 73 10.97 1.97 2.05
N PRO A 74 11.06 0.87 2.84
CA PRO A 74 10.04 -0.17 2.80
C PRO A 74 8.69 0.35 3.28
N LEU A 75 8.63 1.30 4.21
CA LEU A 75 7.37 1.93 4.65
C LEU A 75 6.68 2.67 3.50
N ALA A 76 7.38 3.58 2.82
CA ALA A 76 6.84 4.36 1.72
C ALA A 76 6.54 3.48 0.49
N GLY A 77 7.41 2.52 0.19
CA GLY A 77 7.21 1.57 -0.91
C GLY A 77 5.97 0.70 -0.70
N ALA A 78 5.80 0.14 0.50
CA ALA A 78 4.64 -0.68 0.82
C ALA A 78 3.31 0.10 0.67
N GLY A 79 3.26 1.33 1.19
CA GLY A 79 2.06 2.17 1.08
C GLY A 79 1.75 2.58 -0.37
N THR A 80 2.77 2.96 -1.15
CA THR A 80 2.56 3.52 -2.49
C THR A 80 2.09 2.46 -3.50
N TYR A 81 2.83 1.36 -3.63
CA TYR A 81 2.53 0.38 -4.70
C TYR A 81 1.20 -0.33 -4.46
N THR A 82 0.92 -0.71 -3.22
CA THR A 82 -0.29 -1.48 -2.90
C THR A 82 -1.56 -0.63 -2.93
N ALA A 83 -1.51 0.61 -2.44
CA ALA A 83 -2.65 1.53 -2.51
C ALA A 83 -2.95 1.92 -3.96
N ALA A 84 -1.93 2.28 -4.74
CA ALA A 84 -2.12 2.61 -6.17
C ALA A 84 -2.65 1.41 -6.97
N TRP A 85 -2.20 0.20 -6.65
CA TRP A 85 -2.71 -1.03 -7.26
C TRP A 85 -4.19 -1.26 -6.93
N ALA A 86 -4.58 -1.12 -5.66
CA ALA A 86 -5.99 -1.22 -5.26
C ALA A 86 -6.87 -0.20 -6.00
N MET A 87 -6.40 1.06 -6.12
CA MET A 87 -7.10 2.09 -6.89
C MET A 87 -7.18 1.79 -8.39
N THR A 88 -6.23 1.03 -8.96
CA THR A 88 -6.22 0.69 -10.40
C THR A 88 -7.43 -0.18 -10.76
N LEU A 89 -7.83 -1.10 -9.89
CA LEU A 89 -9.06 -1.89 -10.06
C LEU A 89 -10.34 -1.05 -9.96
N GLU A 90 -10.23 0.16 -9.42
CA GLU A 90 -11.35 1.06 -9.13
C GLU A 90 -11.35 2.33 -10.03
N VAL A 91 -10.37 2.42 -10.95
CA VAL A 91 -10.11 3.43 -11.97
C VAL A 91 -9.47 4.73 -11.44
N ALA A 92 -8.36 5.17 -12.04
CA ALA A 92 -7.49 6.25 -11.54
C ALA A 92 -7.55 7.54 -12.39
N LEU A 93 -7.45 8.72 -11.75
CA LEU A 93 -7.36 10.04 -12.42
C LEU A 93 -6.53 11.10 -11.66
N PRO A 94 -6.09 12.18 -12.33
CA PRO A 94 -5.16 13.15 -11.76
C PRO A 94 -5.82 14.23 -10.90
N ASN A 95 -5.10 14.61 -9.84
CA ASN A 95 -5.22 15.76 -8.95
C ASN A 95 -6.41 15.77 -7.95
N PRO A 96 -6.15 15.41 -6.67
CA PRO A 96 -7.18 15.16 -5.66
C PRO A 96 -7.43 16.39 -4.77
N LEU A 97 -8.14 17.43 -5.23
CA LEU A 97 -8.54 18.53 -4.33
C LEU A 97 -9.94 19.08 -4.65
N ALA A 98 -10.97 18.25 -4.51
CA ALA A 98 -12.25 18.73 -3.96
C ALA A 98 -12.32 18.17 -2.55
N HIS A 99 -12.64 19.00 -1.56
CA HIS A 99 -12.88 18.54 -0.20
C HIS A 99 -14.15 17.67 -0.18
N VAL A 100 -13.99 16.37 -0.41
CA VAL A 100 -14.98 15.38 0.01
C VAL A 100 -14.58 14.96 1.42
N ALA A 101 -15.44 15.25 2.40
CA ALA A 101 -15.17 14.91 3.78
C ALA A 101 -15.11 13.37 3.93
N LEU A 102 -13.98 12.86 4.44
CA LEU A 102 -13.76 11.42 4.65
C LEU A 102 -14.91 10.79 5.44
N GLY A 103 -15.32 11.44 6.54
CA GLY A 103 -16.41 10.94 7.39
C GLY A 103 -17.75 10.82 6.67
N ALA A 104 -18.01 11.56 5.58
CA ALA A 104 -19.22 11.37 4.78
C ALA A 104 -19.12 10.16 3.84
N LEU A 105 -17.91 9.91 3.29
CA LEU A 105 -17.65 8.76 2.41
C LEU A 105 -17.70 7.43 3.16
N GLU A 106 -17.20 7.41 4.41
CA GLU A 106 -17.23 6.24 5.27
C GLU A 106 -18.65 5.76 5.62
N GLN A 107 -19.64 6.64 5.53
CA GLN A 107 -21.05 6.31 5.77
C GLN A 107 -21.77 5.73 4.55
N LEU A 108 -21.08 5.59 3.40
CA LEU A 108 -21.68 5.07 2.18
C LEU A 108 -21.49 3.54 2.08
N PRO A 109 -22.50 2.72 2.46
CA PRO A 109 -22.33 1.28 2.59
C PRO A 109 -21.96 0.60 1.26
N TYR A 110 -22.47 1.12 0.13
CA TYR A 110 -22.13 0.61 -1.19
C TYR A 110 -20.68 0.93 -1.58
N LEU A 111 -20.20 2.14 -1.30
CA LEU A 111 -18.79 2.50 -1.54
C LEU A 111 -17.86 1.66 -0.68
N THR A 112 -18.18 1.49 0.59
CA THR A 112 -17.44 0.58 1.49
C THR A 112 -17.44 -0.85 0.97
N ALA A 113 -18.56 -1.36 0.46
CA ALA A 113 -18.64 -2.70 -0.11
C ALA A 113 -17.76 -2.84 -1.37
N VAL A 114 -17.78 -1.85 -2.26
CA VAL A 114 -16.92 -1.80 -3.45
C VAL A 114 -15.45 -1.80 -3.05
N ILE A 115 -15.05 -0.95 -2.09
CA ILE A 115 -13.65 -0.89 -1.60
C ILE A 115 -13.21 -2.22 -1.00
N LYS A 116 -14.05 -2.87 -0.18
CA LYS A 116 -13.72 -4.17 0.41
C LYS A 116 -13.51 -5.24 -0.66
N GLU A 117 -14.37 -5.24 -1.67
CA GLU A 117 -14.30 -6.22 -2.75
C GLU A 117 -13.13 -5.93 -3.70
N GLY A 118 -12.88 -4.66 -4.01
CA GLY A 118 -11.71 -4.21 -4.76
C GLY A 118 -10.41 -4.61 -4.06
N LEU A 119 -10.30 -4.37 -2.75
CA LEU A 119 -9.17 -4.84 -1.94
C LEU A 119 -9.00 -6.37 -1.99
N ARG A 120 -10.11 -7.13 -1.93
CA ARG A 120 -10.07 -8.60 -2.02
C ARG A 120 -9.51 -9.08 -3.35
N LEU A 121 -9.96 -8.48 -4.45
CA LEU A 121 -9.56 -8.82 -5.81
C LEU A 121 -8.19 -8.26 -6.21
N SER A 122 -7.73 -7.20 -5.55
CA SER A 122 -6.43 -6.59 -5.79
C SER A 122 -5.26 -7.52 -5.49
N LEU A 123 -5.44 -8.45 -4.55
CA LEU A 123 -4.39 -9.39 -4.15
C LEU A 123 -3.05 -8.67 -3.88
N GLY A 124 -3.11 -7.54 -3.15
CA GLY A 124 -2.01 -6.56 -3.01
C GLY A 124 -0.63 -7.14 -2.67
N LEU A 125 -0.56 -8.36 -2.13
CA LEU A 125 0.62 -9.21 -2.18
C LEU A 125 0.23 -10.61 -2.69
N SER A 126 0.95 -11.12 -3.67
CA SER A 126 0.78 -12.48 -4.22
C SER A 126 1.69 -13.51 -3.51
N SER A 127 2.69 -13.05 -2.76
CA SER A 127 3.66 -13.90 -2.07
C SER A 127 3.19 -14.44 -0.72
N ARG A 128 3.96 -15.41 -0.19
CA ARG A 128 3.78 -15.99 1.14
C ARG A 128 4.59 -15.20 2.16
N LEU A 129 4.01 -14.95 3.33
CA LEU A 129 4.73 -14.41 4.49
C LEU A 129 5.00 -15.53 5.49
N PRO A 130 6.03 -16.37 5.32
CA PRO A 130 6.27 -17.50 6.20
C PRO A 130 6.54 -17.07 7.65
N ARG A 131 6.12 -17.94 8.57
CA ARG A 131 6.43 -17.89 10.00
C ARG A 131 7.11 -19.19 10.37
N ILE A 132 8.13 -19.10 11.20
CA ILE A 132 8.87 -20.25 11.71
C ILE A 132 8.73 -20.21 13.22
N MET A 133 8.12 -21.25 13.79
CA MET A 133 8.10 -21.44 15.23
C MET A 133 9.28 -22.32 15.61
N VAL A 134 10.25 -21.76 16.33
CA VAL A 134 11.52 -22.44 16.65
C VAL A 134 11.50 -23.12 18.02
N ASP A 135 10.57 -22.72 18.87
CA ASP A 135 10.49 -23.10 20.28
C ASP A 135 9.33 -24.06 20.58
N LYS A 136 8.32 -24.13 19.70
CA LYS A 136 7.09 -24.89 19.92
C LYS A 136 6.60 -25.60 18.66
N ILE A 137 5.98 -26.77 18.85
CA ILE A 137 5.26 -27.50 17.81
C ILE A 137 3.96 -26.75 17.50
N ILE A 138 3.65 -26.54 16.21
CA ILE A 138 2.37 -25.96 15.80
C ILE A 138 1.35 -27.10 15.69
N LYS A 139 0.25 -27.04 16.43
CA LYS A 139 -0.88 -27.95 16.25
C LYS A 139 -1.90 -27.31 15.30
N PHE A 140 -2.22 -27.98 14.20
CA PHE A 140 -3.24 -27.54 13.27
C PHE A 140 -4.21 -28.69 12.98
N GLN A 141 -5.44 -28.59 13.50
CA GLN A 141 -6.39 -29.70 13.47
C GLN A 141 -5.76 -30.97 14.07
N SER A 142 -5.75 -32.08 13.33
CA SER A 142 -5.12 -33.34 13.72
C SER A 142 -3.60 -33.40 13.42
N TRP A 143 -3.03 -32.35 12.83
CA TRP A 143 -1.64 -32.31 12.42
C TRP A 143 -0.76 -31.65 13.48
N GLU A 144 0.41 -32.24 13.69
CA GLU A 144 1.50 -31.64 14.46
C GLU A 144 2.63 -31.26 13.49
N ILE A 145 2.90 -29.96 13.38
CA ILE A 145 3.96 -29.41 12.53
C ILE A 145 5.19 -29.16 13.41
N PRO A 146 6.32 -29.81 13.13
CA PRO A 146 7.53 -29.69 13.95
C PRO A 146 8.07 -28.26 14.05
N THR A 147 8.86 -28.02 15.10
CA THR A 147 9.65 -26.80 15.25
C THR A 147 10.59 -26.60 14.07
N GLY A 148 10.80 -25.35 13.66
CA GLY A 148 11.70 -24.98 12.56
C GLY A 148 11.09 -25.12 11.17
N VAL A 149 9.88 -25.66 11.04
CA VAL A 149 9.17 -25.77 9.75
C VAL A 149 8.50 -24.42 9.41
N PRO A 150 8.79 -23.81 8.24
CA PRO A 150 8.09 -22.61 7.81
C PRO A 150 6.63 -22.91 7.45
N VAL A 151 5.70 -22.19 8.09
CA VAL A 151 4.26 -22.24 7.78
C VAL A 151 3.83 -20.89 7.20
N SER A 152 3.02 -20.91 6.15
CA SER A 152 2.53 -19.71 5.49
C SER A 152 1.14 -19.91 4.91
N MET A 153 0.43 -18.80 4.73
CA MET A 153 -0.79 -18.74 3.94
C MET A 153 -0.49 -18.03 2.62
N THR A 154 -1.13 -18.48 1.55
CA THR A 154 -1.07 -17.82 0.25
C THR A 154 -2.27 -16.90 0.11
N ILE A 155 -2.01 -15.59 0.02
CA ILE A 155 -3.05 -14.55 -0.04
C ILE A 155 -4.06 -14.84 -1.17
N PRO A 156 -3.65 -15.11 -2.43
CA PRO A 156 -4.58 -15.48 -3.51
C PRO A 156 -5.45 -16.70 -3.20
N LEU A 157 -4.87 -17.79 -2.68
CA LEU A 157 -5.63 -19.00 -2.37
C LEU A 157 -6.69 -18.77 -1.29
N VAL A 158 -6.44 -17.85 -0.38
CA VAL A 158 -7.36 -17.50 0.69
C VAL A 158 -8.43 -16.51 0.19
N HIS A 159 -8.01 -15.46 -0.52
CA HIS A 159 -8.90 -14.39 -1.02
C HIS A 159 -9.78 -14.83 -2.20
N LEU A 160 -9.50 -15.98 -2.82
CA LEU A 160 -10.29 -16.55 -3.91
C LEU A 160 -11.00 -17.86 -3.52
N ASN A 161 -10.92 -18.30 -2.26
CA ASN A 161 -11.61 -19.51 -1.80
C ASN A 161 -13.11 -19.26 -1.57
N GLU A 162 -13.95 -19.78 -2.47
CA GLU A 162 -15.42 -19.66 -2.39
C GLU A 162 -16.01 -20.06 -1.04
N LYS A 163 -15.42 -21.06 -0.36
CA LYS A 163 -15.94 -21.58 0.91
C LYS A 163 -15.75 -20.61 2.08
N THR A 164 -14.80 -19.67 1.98
CA THR A 164 -14.58 -18.67 3.04
C THR A 164 -15.50 -17.46 2.94
N PHE A 165 -16.13 -17.20 1.78
CA PHE A 165 -16.94 -15.99 1.55
C PHE A 165 -18.42 -16.14 1.90
N LEU A 166 -18.92 -17.37 2.01
CA LEU A 166 -20.29 -17.66 2.43
C LEU A 166 -20.53 -17.40 3.92
N THR A 167 -19.48 -17.07 4.66
CA THR A 167 -19.50 -16.71 6.08
C THR A 167 -18.76 -15.39 6.28
N PRO A 168 -19.20 -14.50 7.20
CA PRO A 168 -18.52 -13.23 7.45
C PRO A 168 -17.13 -13.50 8.04
N ALA A 169 -16.11 -13.64 7.18
CA ALA A 169 -14.75 -13.87 7.62
C ALA A 169 -14.08 -12.53 7.98
N PRO A 170 -13.43 -12.42 9.14
CA PRO A 170 -12.65 -11.24 9.50
C PRO A 170 -11.46 -11.09 8.54
N SER A 171 -11.05 -9.85 8.29
CA SER A 171 -9.86 -9.46 7.51
C SER A 171 -8.65 -10.36 7.84
N ILE A 172 -8.15 -11.11 6.85
CA ILE A 172 -7.32 -12.30 7.07
C ILE A 172 -5.82 -11.98 7.29
N LEU A 173 -5.43 -10.72 7.22
CA LEU A 173 -4.12 -10.24 7.71
C LEU A 173 -4.14 -10.01 9.23
N ASN A 174 -4.80 -10.86 10.00
CA ASN A 174 -4.87 -10.68 11.44
C ASN A 174 -3.58 -11.16 12.14
N GLY A 175 -3.21 -10.51 13.23
CA GLY A 175 -2.01 -10.81 14.02
C GLY A 175 -0.93 -9.71 13.98
N SER A 176 0.22 -9.99 14.58
CA SER A 176 1.27 -8.99 14.86
C SER A 176 1.97 -8.39 13.64
N ARG A 177 1.70 -8.90 12.43
CA ARG A 177 2.23 -8.34 11.17
C ARG A 177 1.10 -7.87 10.23
N ASN A 178 -0.01 -7.40 10.81
CA ASN A 178 -1.05 -6.74 10.05
C ASN A 178 -0.51 -5.45 9.42
N CYS A 179 -1.17 -4.97 8.36
CA CYS A 179 -0.80 -3.76 7.65
C CYS A 179 -0.83 -2.55 8.60
N LEU A 180 0.33 -1.94 8.81
CA LEU A 180 0.46 -0.72 9.62
C LEU A 180 -0.29 0.47 9.00
N GLY A 181 -0.31 0.54 7.67
CA GLY A 181 -0.93 1.62 6.89
C GLY A 181 -2.41 1.43 6.57
N ILE A 182 -3.09 0.44 7.18
CA ILE A 182 -4.46 0.07 6.76
C ILE A 182 -5.43 1.25 6.83
N ASN A 183 -5.38 2.06 7.89
CA ASN A 183 -6.29 3.20 8.06
C ASN A 183 -6.02 4.30 7.02
N LEU A 184 -4.75 4.56 6.70
CA LEU A 184 -4.38 5.51 5.66
C LEU A 184 -4.84 4.99 4.28
N ALA A 185 -4.63 3.71 3.99
CA ALA A 185 -5.09 3.10 2.75
C ALA A 185 -6.62 3.21 2.59
N TRP A 186 -7.40 2.99 3.66
CA TRP A 186 -8.83 3.22 3.64
C TRP A 186 -9.19 4.67 3.30
N ALA A 187 -8.55 5.63 3.96
CA ALA A 187 -8.79 7.05 3.69
C ALA A 187 -8.45 7.43 2.24
N GLU A 188 -7.33 6.94 1.73
CA GLU A 188 -6.90 7.13 0.34
C GLU A 188 -7.89 6.53 -0.65
N LEU A 189 -8.39 5.32 -0.41
CA LEU A 189 -9.37 4.65 -1.27
C LEU A 189 -10.72 5.39 -1.25
N TYR A 190 -11.23 5.75 -0.07
CA TYR A 190 -12.45 6.53 0.04
C TYR A 190 -12.34 7.86 -0.70
N ILE A 191 -11.29 8.64 -0.42
CA ILE A 191 -11.11 9.96 -1.02
C ILE A 191 -10.85 9.83 -2.51
N GLY A 192 -9.99 8.91 -2.94
CA GLY A 192 -9.62 8.70 -4.34
C GLY A 192 -10.83 8.31 -5.19
N ILE A 193 -11.51 7.23 -4.83
CA ILE A 193 -12.68 6.71 -5.56
C ILE A 193 -13.86 7.68 -5.43
N GLY A 194 -14.12 8.19 -4.23
CA GLY A 194 -15.20 9.14 -3.98
C GLY A 194 -15.04 10.42 -4.80
N THR A 195 -13.81 10.94 -4.88
CA THR A 195 -13.52 12.12 -5.72
C THR A 195 -13.67 11.80 -7.20
N LEU A 196 -13.17 10.65 -7.63
CA LEU A 196 -13.26 10.19 -9.01
C LEU A 196 -14.72 10.12 -9.47
N LEU A 197 -15.54 9.33 -8.77
CA LEU A 197 -16.93 9.09 -9.12
C LEU A 197 -17.79 10.35 -9.03
N ARG A 198 -17.45 11.28 -8.13
CA ARG A 198 -18.20 12.54 -7.97
C ARG A 198 -17.82 13.62 -8.97
N ARG A 199 -16.59 13.60 -9.48
CA ARG A 199 -16.14 14.58 -10.47
C ARG A 199 -16.38 14.11 -11.89
N LEU A 200 -16.30 12.80 -12.13
CA LEU A 200 -16.24 12.23 -13.46
C LEU A 200 -17.22 11.07 -13.54
N GLY A 201 -18.37 11.36 -14.12
CA GLY A 201 -19.44 10.39 -14.34
C GLY A 201 -19.09 9.39 -15.44
N LYS A 202 -19.97 8.41 -15.61
CA LYS A 202 -19.98 7.49 -16.76
C LYS A 202 -21.06 7.95 -17.75
N LEU A 203 -21.01 7.45 -18.99
CA LEU A 203 -22.01 7.75 -20.04
C LEU A 203 -23.47 7.60 -19.59
N GLU A 204 -23.74 6.60 -18.74
CA GLU A 204 -25.09 6.17 -18.33
C GLU A 204 -25.52 6.78 -16.98
N VAL A 205 -24.56 7.21 -16.15
CA VAL A 205 -24.81 7.69 -14.79
C VAL A 205 -23.98 8.95 -14.56
N ARG A 206 -24.66 10.09 -14.52
CA ARG A 206 -24.05 11.42 -14.36
C ARG A 206 -24.80 12.26 -13.33
N GLY A 207 -24.06 12.87 -12.42
CA GLY A 207 -24.56 13.93 -11.56
C GLY A 207 -24.61 15.27 -12.30
N SER A 208 -25.56 16.13 -11.93
CA SER A 208 -25.63 17.51 -12.45
C SER A 208 -24.36 18.32 -12.15
N SER A 209 -23.58 17.91 -11.15
CA SER A 209 -22.32 18.53 -10.72
C SER A 209 -21.05 17.95 -11.35
N ASP A 210 -21.15 16.94 -12.23
CA ASP A 210 -19.97 16.27 -12.76
C ASP A 210 -19.24 17.18 -13.78
N LEU A 211 -17.92 17.30 -13.60
CA LEU A 211 -17.03 18.14 -14.41
C LEU A 211 -16.73 17.56 -15.80
N GLY A 212 -17.03 16.30 -16.01
CA GLY A 212 -16.78 15.58 -17.24
C GLY A 212 -17.12 14.11 -17.11
N ARG A 213 -16.63 13.30 -18.05
CA ARG A 213 -16.80 11.84 -18.06
C ARG A 213 -15.50 11.13 -18.36
N MET A 214 -15.41 9.87 -17.91
CA MET A 214 -14.31 8.97 -18.20
C MET A 214 -14.79 7.70 -18.88
N GLU A 215 -14.00 7.21 -19.83
CA GLU A 215 -14.21 5.93 -20.49
C GLU A 215 -12.89 5.14 -20.52
N LEU A 216 -12.96 3.82 -20.37
CA LEU A 216 -11.80 2.96 -20.56
C LEU A 216 -11.28 3.13 -22.00
N PHE A 217 -9.97 3.28 -22.12
CA PHE A 217 -9.29 3.48 -23.40
C PHE A 217 -8.32 2.34 -23.63
N GLU A 218 -8.59 1.48 -24.62
CA GLU A 218 -7.72 0.36 -24.99
C GLU A 218 -7.25 -0.47 -23.76
N THR A 219 -8.19 -0.73 -22.84
CA THR A 219 -7.96 -1.47 -21.59
C THR A 219 -8.81 -2.75 -21.63
N ASN A 220 -8.23 -3.87 -21.21
CA ASN A 220 -8.88 -5.18 -21.10
C ASN A 220 -8.61 -5.83 -19.73
N VAL A 221 -9.26 -6.96 -19.46
CA VAL A 221 -9.09 -7.70 -18.20
C VAL A 221 -7.63 -8.09 -17.94
N GLY A 222 -6.86 -8.41 -18.97
CA GLY A 222 -5.44 -8.74 -18.82
C GLY A 222 -4.55 -7.55 -18.42
N ASP A 223 -5.08 -6.32 -18.39
CA ASP A 223 -4.38 -5.13 -17.87
C ASP A 223 -4.60 -4.92 -16.36
N VAL A 224 -5.38 -5.81 -15.72
CA VAL A 224 -5.61 -5.85 -14.27
C VAL A 224 -5.43 -7.25 -13.68
N GLU A 225 -5.25 -8.27 -14.52
CA GLU A 225 -4.97 -9.63 -14.09
C GLU A 225 -3.55 -9.74 -13.54
N VAL A 226 -3.44 -10.36 -12.36
CA VAL A 226 -2.16 -10.61 -11.70
C VAL A 226 -1.43 -11.70 -12.46
N ALA A 227 -0.29 -11.37 -13.08
CA ALA A 227 0.52 -12.32 -13.82
C ALA A 227 1.47 -13.11 -12.90
N ASP A 228 2.51 -12.47 -12.37
CA ASP A 228 3.50 -13.09 -11.48
C ASP A 228 4.28 -12.00 -10.69
N GLY A 229 4.84 -12.33 -9.53
CA GLY A 229 5.69 -11.42 -8.75
C GLY A 229 5.41 -11.39 -7.24
N LEU A 230 6.25 -10.64 -6.50
CA LEU A 230 6.05 -10.33 -5.08
C LEU A 230 4.87 -9.34 -4.90
N PHE A 231 4.81 -8.37 -5.79
CA PHE A 231 3.70 -7.43 -5.97
C PHE A 231 2.91 -7.87 -7.20
N PRO A 232 1.60 -7.59 -7.25
CA PRO A 232 0.78 -7.92 -8.41
C PRO A 232 1.26 -7.10 -9.62
N LEU A 233 1.95 -7.78 -10.54
CA LEU A 233 2.36 -7.20 -11.82
C LEU A 233 1.34 -7.57 -12.89
N VAL A 234 1.10 -6.63 -13.80
CA VAL A 234 0.35 -6.90 -15.04
C VAL A 234 1.20 -7.70 -16.02
N LYS A 235 0.56 -8.35 -16.99
CA LYS A 235 1.23 -9.04 -18.09
C LYS A 235 2.26 -8.13 -18.79
N ALA A 236 3.37 -8.72 -19.22
CA ALA A 236 4.38 -8.00 -20.01
C ALA A 236 3.75 -7.34 -21.25
N GLY A 237 4.10 -6.07 -21.50
CA GLY A 237 3.55 -5.28 -22.59
C GLY A 237 2.20 -4.60 -22.30
N SER A 238 1.59 -4.85 -21.14
CA SER A 238 0.43 -4.06 -20.68
C SER A 238 0.84 -2.61 -20.42
N LYS A 239 -0.10 -1.68 -20.69
CA LYS A 239 0.03 -0.26 -20.36
C LYS A 239 -0.78 0.10 -19.10
N GLY A 240 -1.26 -0.91 -18.37
CA GLY A 240 -2.18 -0.76 -17.25
C GLY A 240 -3.56 -0.23 -17.67
N VAL A 241 -4.35 0.16 -16.67
CA VAL A 241 -5.66 0.78 -16.88
C VAL A 241 -5.47 2.18 -17.46
N ARG A 242 -6.06 2.39 -18.63
CA ARG A 242 -6.03 3.67 -19.33
C ARG A 242 -7.45 4.18 -19.50
N VAL A 243 -7.61 5.48 -19.31
CA VAL A 243 -8.90 6.16 -19.43
C VAL A 243 -8.78 7.39 -20.32
N LYS A 244 -9.83 7.63 -21.10
CA LYS A 244 -10.01 8.84 -21.89
C LYS A 244 -10.98 9.76 -21.15
N LEU A 245 -10.57 11.02 -20.99
CA LEU A 245 -11.38 12.06 -20.38
C LEU A 245 -12.10 12.87 -21.44
N PHE A 246 -13.36 13.18 -21.15
CA PHE A 246 -14.15 14.13 -21.92
C PHE A 246 -14.71 15.17 -20.97
N LYS A 247 -14.81 16.42 -21.45
CA LYS A 247 -15.50 17.49 -20.75
C LYS A 247 -16.98 17.48 -21.11
#